data_AF-A0A554X0T5-F1
#
_entry.id   AF-A0A554X0T5-F1
#
_cell.length_a   1.000
_cell.length_b   1.000
_cell.length_c   1.000
_cell.angle_alpha   90.00
_cell.angle_beta   90.00
_cell.angle_gamma   90.00
#
_symmetry.space_group_name_H-M   'P 1'
#
loop_
_entity.id
_entity.type
_entity.pdbx_description
1 polymer ?
#
loop_
_entity_poly.entity_id
_entity_poly.type
_entity_poly.pdbx_seq_one_letter_code
_entity_poly.pdbx_strand_id
1 'polypeptide(L)'
;MRRQKLPIGIQTLREIREGGYYYVDKTAFAHRLATTGKYYFLSRPRRFGKSLFLDTLAELFAGNEPLFRGLFVHDKWDWSRKYPVIRLSFGGGRLHDGRGQDEHIHALLDDNAQRLGVEIAPPPRDTHLRFKQLIERAVERHGQRAVVLVDEYDKPILDNLYRPQLIGHRFAAHAAFRVA
;
A
#
# COMPACT_ATOMS: atom_id res chain seq x y z
N MET A 1 -6.89 33.89 9.88
CA MET A 1 -6.33 32.63 9.36
C MET A 1 -6.47 32.59 7.84
N ARG A 2 -5.39 32.31 7.10
CA ARG A 2 -5.44 32.14 5.64
C ARG A 2 -6.17 30.82 5.32
N ARG A 3 -7.24 30.87 4.53
CA ARG A 3 -8.01 29.67 4.13
C ARG A 3 -7.14 28.77 3.25
N GLN A 4 -7.13 27.48 3.54
CA GLN A 4 -6.45 26.46 2.73
C GLN A 4 -7.39 25.91 1.65
N LYS A 5 -6.84 25.18 0.68
CA LYS A 5 -7.63 24.54 -0.39
C LYS A 5 -8.22 23.21 0.11
N LEU A 6 -9.38 22.80 -0.40
CA LEU A 6 -9.89 21.45 -0.15
C LEU A 6 -9.15 20.43 -1.04
N PRO A 7 -8.69 19.29 -0.50
CA PRO A 7 -7.92 18.29 -1.26
C PRO A 7 -8.82 17.38 -2.10
N ILE A 8 -9.59 17.96 -3.03
CA ILE A 8 -10.53 17.19 -3.86
C ILE A 8 -9.74 16.39 -4.90
N GLY A 9 -9.87 15.06 -4.85
CA GLY A 9 -9.20 14.15 -5.80
C GLY A 9 -7.72 13.88 -5.50
N ILE A 10 -7.15 14.54 -4.48
CA ILE A 10 -5.76 14.35 -4.07
C ILE A 10 -5.66 13.15 -3.15
N GLN A 11 -4.79 12.21 -3.49
CA GLN A 11 -4.60 10.95 -2.76
C GLN A 11 -3.20 10.80 -2.17
N THR A 12 -2.33 11.80 -2.33
CA THR A 12 -0.98 11.78 -1.77
C THR A 12 -0.87 12.72 -0.59
N LEU A 13 -0.26 12.26 0.49
CA LEU A 13 -0.02 13.08 1.68
C LEU A 13 0.91 14.24 1.31
N ARG A 14 1.96 13.97 0.53
CA ARG A 14 2.94 14.98 0.11
C ARG A 14 2.30 16.19 -0.55
N GLU A 15 1.46 15.97 -1.56
CA GLU A 15 0.78 17.06 -2.27
C GLU A 15 -0.13 17.87 -1.34
N ILE A 16 -0.81 17.21 -0.40
CA ILE A 16 -1.64 17.91 0.60
C ILE A 16 -0.78 18.77 1.52
N ARG A 17 0.33 18.23 2.04
CA ARG A 17 1.19 18.91 3.03
C ARG A 17 1.98 20.06 2.40
N GLU A 18 2.47 19.89 1.18
CA GLU A 18 3.29 20.89 0.48
C GLU A 18 2.43 21.90 -0.31
N GLY A 19 1.24 21.50 -0.78
CA GLY A 19 0.37 22.30 -1.64
C GLY A 19 -0.59 23.26 -0.91
N GLY A 20 -0.53 23.34 0.42
CA GLY A 20 -1.38 24.23 1.22
C GLY A 20 -2.86 23.81 1.26
N TYR A 21 -3.10 22.49 1.31
CA TYR A 21 -4.44 21.91 1.42
C TYR A 21 -4.81 21.58 2.86
N TYR A 22 -6.10 21.58 3.15
CA TYR A 22 -6.62 21.06 4.42
C TYR A 22 -6.33 19.57 4.53
N TYR A 23 -5.71 19.16 5.63
CA TYR A 23 -5.50 17.77 6.01
C TYR A 23 -6.21 17.47 7.32
N VAL A 24 -7.04 16.43 7.33
CA VAL A 24 -7.62 15.91 8.58
C VAL A 24 -6.65 14.90 9.16
N ASP A 25 -6.05 15.25 10.30
CA ASP A 25 -5.03 14.42 10.94
C ASP A 25 -5.59 13.08 11.42
N LYS A 26 -5.22 12.00 10.72
CA LYS A 26 -5.52 10.61 11.09
C LYS A 26 -4.29 9.86 11.63
N THR A 27 -3.20 10.56 11.90
CA THR A 27 -1.92 9.93 12.24
C THR A 27 -1.93 9.23 13.60
N ALA A 28 -2.86 9.58 14.51
CA ALA A 28 -3.13 8.81 15.72
C ALA A 28 -3.57 7.37 15.42
N PHE A 29 -4.41 7.18 14.39
CA PHE A 29 -4.80 5.85 13.94
C PHE A 29 -3.62 5.13 13.29
N ALA A 30 -2.84 5.83 12.45
CA ALA A 30 -1.64 5.25 11.83
C ALA A 30 -0.65 4.73 12.88
N HIS A 31 -0.36 5.54 13.91
CA HIS A 31 0.50 5.16 15.03
C HIS A 31 -0.03 3.94 15.78
N ARG A 32 -1.34 3.91 16.10
CA ARG A 32 -1.96 2.76 16.76
C ARG A 32 -1.84 1.50 15.92
N LEU A 33 -2.12 1.58 14.61
CA LEU A 33 -2.00 0.44 13.71
C LEU A 33 -0.56 -0.08 13.70
N ALA A 34 0.42 0.80 13.55
CA ALA A 34 1.83 0.43 13.49
C ALA A 34 2.37 -0.24 14.78
N THR A 35 1.79 0.05 15.94
CA THR A 35 2.31 -0.40 17.25
C THR A 35 1.55 -1.58 17.87
N THR A 36 0.28 -1.79 17.52
CA THR A 36 -0.59 -2.74 18.27
C THR A 36 -0.83 -4.08 17.60
N GLY A 37 -0.54 -4.21 16.30
CA GLY A 37 -1.02 -5.37 15.54
C GLY A 37 -0.19 -5.67 14.32
N LYS A 38 -0.26 -6.93 13.89
CA LYS A 38 0.52 -7.45 12.76
C LYS A 38 -0.28 -7.42 11.45
N TYR A 39 -1.60 -7.54 11.54
CA TYR A 39 -2.53 -7.66 10.41
C TYR A 39 -3.72 -6.74 10.60
N TYR A 40 -4.04 -5.96 9.56
CA TYR A 40 -5.19 -5.09 9.54
C TYR A 40 -5.91 -5.18 8.22
N PHE A 41 -7.23 -5.13 8.31
CA PHE A 41 -8.13 -5.11 7.19
C PHE A 41 -8.97 -3.83 7.25
N LEU A 42 -8.87 -3.01 6.21
CA LEU A 42 -9.60 -1.75 6.10
C LEU A 42 -10.81 -1.92 5.17
N SER A 43 -11.85 -2.64 5.60
CA SER A 43 -13.15 -2.66 4.89
C SER A 43 -13.83 -1.29 4.97
N ARG A 44 -14.48 -0.81 3.88
CA ARG A 44 -15.65 0.13 3.80
C ARG A 44 -15.70 0.90 2.44
N PRO A 45 -16.75 1.70 2.10
CA PRO A 45 -17.12 2.12 0.73
C PRO A 45 -16.13 2.99 -0.05
N ARG A 46 -16.29 3.05 -1.38
CA ARG A 46 -15.57 3.96 -2.29
C ARG A 46 -15.61 5.41 -1.77
N ARG A 47 -14.52 6.16 -2.00
CA ARG A 47 -14.35 7.60 -1.67
C ARG A 47 -14.23 7.97 -0.18
N PHE A 48 -14.02 7.01 0.73
CA PHE A 48 -13.78 7.28 2.15
C PHE A 48 -12.33 7.69 2.51
N GLY A 49 -11.51 8.07 1.54
CA GLY A 49 -10.11 8.49 1.76
C GLY A 49 -9.18 7.36 2.20
N LYS A 50 -9.45 6.11 1.78
CA LYS A 50 -8.60 4.94 2.05
C LYS A 50 -7.24 5.07 1.38
N SER A 51 -7.21 5.39 0.09
CA SER A 51 -5.96 5.53 -0.67
C SER A 51 -5.05 6.61 -0.06
N LEU A 52 -5.62 7.76 0.36
CA LEU A 52 -4.87 8.78 1.09
C LEU A 52 -4.33 8.27 2.43
N PHE A 53 -5.10 7.46 3.16
CA PHE A 53 -4.64 6.91 4.43
C PHE A 53 -3.56 5.82 4.23
N LEU A 54 -3.67 4.98 3.20
CA LEU A 54 -2.61 4.05 2.81
C LEU A 54 -1.34 4.78 2.37
N ASP A 55 -1.48 5.88 1.64
CA ASP A 55 -0.36 6.76 1.28
C ASP A 55 0.29 7.38 2.53
N THR A 56 -0.53 7.86 3.48
CA THR A 56 -0.05 8.35 4.79
C THR A 56 0.74 7.28 5.54
N LEU A 57 0.28 6.02 5.53
CA LEU A 57 1.01 4.90 6.12
C LEU A 57 2.33 4.64 5.37
N ALA A 58 2.32 4.68 4.04
CA ALA A 58 3.52 4.49 3.23
C ALA A 58 4.59 5.55 3.57
N GLU A 59 4.20 6.82 3.62
CA GLU A 59 5.09 7.94 3.98
C GLU A 59 5.61 7.84 5.42
N LEU A 60 4.76 7.36 6.36
CA LEU A 60 5.13 7.19 7.77
C LEU A 60 6.20 6.09 7.92
N PHE A 61 5.96 4.91 7.34
CA PHE A 61 6.89 3.78 7.41
C PHE A 61 8.17 4.02 6.61
N ALA A 62 8.12 4.80 5.53
CA ALA A 62 9.31 5.23 4.80
C ALA A 62 10.17 6.27 5.57
N GLY A 63 9.64 6.84 6.66
CA GLY A 63 10.35 7.79 7.51
C GLY A 63 10.43 9.20 6.92
N ASN A 64 9.43 9.63 6.16
CA ASN A 64 9.38 10.96 5.54
C ASN A 64 8.94 12.04 6.56
N GLU A 65 9.75 12.21 7.62
CA GLU A 65 9.49 13.09 8.78
C GLU A 65 8.92 14.48 8.43
N PRO A 66 9.45 15.22 7.42
CA PRO A 66 8.96 16.57 7.14
C PRO A 66 7.45 16.66 6.86
N LEU A 67 6.85 15.60 6.31
CA LEU A 67 5.41 15.55 6.02
C LEU A 67 4.55 15.49 7.30
N PHE A 68 5.13 14.99 8.39
CA PHE A 68 4.42 14.73 9.64
C PHE A 68 4.58 15.83 10.67
N ARG A 69 5.43 16.83 10.44
CA ARG A 69 5.59 17.97 11.36
C ARG A 69 4.25 18.64 11.67
N GLY A 70 3.96 18.81 12.96
CA GLY A 70 2.71 19.38 13.46
C GLY A 70 1.50 18.44 13.41
N LEU A 71 1.68 17.15 13.10
CA LEU A 71 0.67 16.10 13.24
C LEU A 71 0.90 15.31 14.53
N PHE A 72 -0.14 14.62 15.01
CA PHE A 72 -0.12 13.85 16.26
C PHE A 72 1.03 12.86 16.38
N VAL A 73 1.45 12.23 15.27
CA VAL A 73 2.48 11.18 15.27
C VAL A 73 3.92 11.69 15.32
N HIS A 74 4.16 12.99 15.11
CA HIS A 74 5.51 13.53 14.90
C HIS A 74 6.47 13.24 16.05
N ASP A 75 6.02 13.43 17.28
CA ASP A 75 6.75 13.19 18.53
C ASP A 75 6.67 11.75 19.05
N LYS A 76 5.90 10.89 18.36
CA LYS A 76 5.59 9.51 18.80
C LYS A 76 6.19 8.44 17.87
N TRP A 77 6.88 8.86 16.81
CA TRP A 77 7.49 7.97 15.85
C TRP A 77 9.01 8.02 15.91
N ASP A 78 9.65 6.86 15.79
CA ASP A 78 11.10 6.77 15.68
C ASP A 78 11.53 6.99 14.22
N TRP A 79 11.84 8.24 13.87
CA TRP A 79 12.25 8.65 12.52
C TRP A 79 13.60 8.08 12.07
N SER A 80 14.40 7.53 13.00
CA SER A 80 15.64 6.82 12.64
C SER A 80 15.37 5.48 11.97
N ARG A 81 14.19 4.89 12.21
CA ARG A 81 13.76 3.62 11.61
C ARG A 81 12.98 3.86 10.32
N LYS A 82 13.49 3.28 9.24
CA LYS A 82 12.87 3.30 7.92
C LYS A 82 12.60 1.88 7.46
N TYR A 83 11.36 1.60 7.06
CA TYR A 83 10.95 0.28 6.64
C TYR A 83 10.85 0.23 5.11
N PRO A 84 11.26 -0.86 4.45
CA PRO A 84 10.96 -1.06 3.04
C PRO A 84 9.45 -1.25 2.88
N VAL A 85 8.80 -0.26 2.27
CA VAL A 85 7.35 -0.30 1.96
C VAL A 85 7.16 -0.89 0.58
N ILE A 86 6.33 -1.93 0.45
CA ILE A 86 5.85 -2.51 -0.80
C ILE A 86 4.39 -2.06 -0.98
N ARG A 87 4.06 -1.42 -2.10
CA ARG A 87 2.72 -0.91 -2.38
C ARG A 87 2.17 -1.57 -3.64
N LEU A 88 1.05 -2.27 -3.51
CA LEU A 88 0.34 -2.93 -4.60
C LEU A 88 -1.01 -2.24 -4.75
N SER A 89 -1.31 -1.69 -5.94
CA SER A 89 -2.59 -1.03 -6.22
C SER A 89 -3.16 -1.58 -7.52
N PHE A 90 -4.34 -2.22 -7.44
CA PHE A 90 -4.97 -2.88 -8.59
C PHE A 90 -5.91 -1.96 -9.41
N GLY A 91 -6.07 -0.70 -8.99
CA GLY A 91 -7.08 0.19 -9.56
C GLY A 91 -6.86 0.71 -10.97
N GLY A 92 -5.61 0.68 -11.47
CA GLY A 92 -5.24 1.27 -12.76
C GLY A 92 -5.36 0.36 -13.98
N GLY A 93 -5.42 -0.96 -13.81
CA GLY A 93 -5.46 -1.89 -14.95
C GLY A 93 -6.86 -1.98 -15.58
N ARG A 94 -6.98 -1.77 -16.89
CA ARG A 94 -8.13 -2.23 -17.68
C ARG A 94 -8.02 -3.74 -17.84
N LEU A 95 -8.49 -4.47 -16.83
CA LEU A 95 -8.46 -5.93 -16.78
C LEU A 95 -9.67 -6.48 -17.54
N HIS A 96 -9.61 -6.50 -18.87
CA HIS A 96 -10.66 -7.16 -19.66
C HIS A 96 -10.39 -8.64 -19.89
N ASP A 97 -9.18 -9.16 -19.64
CA ASP A 97 -8.83 -10.57 -19.81
C ASP A 97 -7.80 -11.05 -18.77
N GLY A 98 -7.91 -12.31 -18.32
CA GLY A 98 -7.03 -12.89 -17.27
C GLY A 98 -5.53 -12.87 -17.58
N ARG A 99 -5.12 -12.81 -18.86
CA ARG A 99 -3.70 -12.66 -19.24
C ARG A 99 -3.14 -11.28 -18.88
N GLY A 100 -3.97 -10.23 -18.97
CA GLY A 100 -3.57 -8.88 -18.59
C GLY A 100 -3.44 -8.70 -17.07
N GLN A 101 -4.01 -9.61 -16.27
CA GLN A 101 -3.93 -9.55 -14.80
C GLN A 101 -2.56 -9.99 -14.29
N ASP A 102 -2.02 -11.09 -14.80
CA ASP A 102 -0.69 -11.58 -14.40
C ASP A 102 0.41 -10.62 -14.88
N GLU A 103 0.29 -10.08 -16.09
CA GLU A 103 1.18 -9.04 -16.61
C GLU A 103 1.15 -7.78 -15.73
N HIS A 104 -0.05 -7.36 -15.28
CA HIS A 104 -0.18 -6.22 -14.38
C HIS A 104 0.45 -6.48 -13.00
N ILE A 105 0.26 -7.68 -12.42
CA ILE A 105 0.91 -8.07 -11.17
C ILE A 105 2.43 -8.07 -11.35
N HIS A 106 2.92 -8.63 -12.47
CA HIS A 106 4.35 -8.62 -12.79
C HIS A 106 4.90 -7.19 -12.83
N ALA A 107 4.24 -6.26 -13.54
CA ALA A 107 4.63 -4.86 -13.57
C ALA A 107 4.64 -4.22 -12.17
N LEU A 108 3.61 -4.45 -11.35
CA LEU A 108 3.57 -3.95 -9.96
C LEU A 108 4.74 -4.47 -9.13
N LEU A 109 5.14 -5.73 -9.31
CA LEU A 109 6.30 -6.30 -8.61
C LEU A 109 7.61 -5.67 -9.09
N ASP A 110 7.75 -5.45 -10.40
CA ASP A 110 8.93 -4.81 -10.99
C ASP A 110 9.08 -3.36 -10.53
N ASP A 111 8.00 -2.59 -10.50
CA ASP A 111 8.00 -1.20 -10.01
C ASP A 111 8.44 -1.12 -8.54
N ASN A 112 7.97 -2.06 -7.71
CA ASN A 112 8.38 -2.13 -6.30
C ASN A 112 9.84 -2.58 -6.16
N ALA A 113 10.29 -3.54 -6.96
CA ALA A 113 11.67 -4.01 -6.97
C ALA A 113 12.62 -2.84 -7.32
N GLN A 114 12.33 -2.10 -8.39
CA GLN A 114 13.08 -0.93 -8.80
C GLN A 114 13.10 0.15 -7.71
N ARG A 115 11.94 0.51 -7.14
CA ARG A 115 11.85 1.55 -6.10
C ARG A 115 12.60 1.17 -4.82
N LEU A 116 12.63 -0.12 -4.47
CA LEU A 116 13.37 -0.63 -3.31
C LEU A 116 14.84 -0.91 -3.62
N GLY A 117 15.24 -0.83 -4.89
CA GLY A 117 16.58 -1.14 -5.38
C GLY A 117 16.91 -2.64 -5.30
N VAL A 118 15.93 -3.54 -5.35
CA VAL A 118 16.19 -4.98 -5.24
C VAL A 118 15.98 -5.67 -6.58
N GLU A 119 16.68 -6.77 -6.78
CA GLU A 119 16.50 -7.61 -7.96
C GLU A 119 15.60 -8.80 -7.62
N ILE A 120 14.63 -9.05 -8.49
CA ILE A 120 13.75 -10.22 -8.44
C ILE A 120 13.82 -10.95 -9.79
N ALA A 121 13.53 -12.24 -9.79
CA ALA A 121 13.51 -13.03 -11.01
C ALA A 121 12.46 -12.46 -12.00
N PRO A 122 12.77 -12.43 -13.30
CA PRO A 122 11.86 -11.92 -14.31
C PRO A 122 10.70 -12.91 -14.58
N PRO A 123 9.61 -12.47 -15.23
CA PRO A 123 8.66 -13.37 -15.88
C PRO A 123 9.38 -14.35 -16.84
N PRO A 124 8.86 -15.58 -17.06
CA PRO A 124 7.53 -16.07 -16.70
C PRO A 124 7.44 -16.72 -15.31
N ARG A 125 8.37 -16.43 -14.40
CA ARG A 125 8.29 -16.98 -13.03
C ARG A 125 7.00 -16.58 -12.32
N ASP A 126 6.40 -17.51 -11.59
CA ASP A 126 5.14 -17.30 -10.89
C ASP A 126 5.13 -16.05 -10.01
N THR A 127 4.05 -15.28 -10.08
CA THR A 127 3.83 -14.03 -9.33
C THR A 127 4.05 -14.20 -7.82
N HIS A 128 3.57 -15.31 -7.24
CA HIS A 128 3.74 -15.60 -5.81
C HIS A 128 5.20 -15.81 -5.40
N LEU A 129 6.01 -16.47 -6.24
CA LEU A 129 7.45 -16.66 -6.01
C LEU A 129 8.20 -15.34 -6.15
N ARG A 130 7.86 -14.54 -7.18
CA ARG A 130 8.43 -13.20 -7.38
C ARG A 130 8.12 -12.27 -6.21
N PHE A 131 6.89 -12.31 -5.70
CA PHE A 131 6.47 -11.52 -4.54
C PHE A 131 7.18 -11.95 -3.25
N LYS A 132 7.33 -13.27 -3.02
CA LYS A 132 8.16 -13.79 -1.92
C LYS A 132 9.59 -13.27 -2.01
N GLN A 133 10.20 -13.36 -3.19
CA GLN A 133 11.55 -12.87 -3.42
C GLN A 133 11.66 -11.36 -3.18
N LEU A 134 10.69 -10.57 -3.63
CA LEU A 134 10.64 -9.13 -3.38
C LEU A 134 10.69 -8.82 -1.89
N ILE A 135 9.88 -9.50 -1.08
CA ILE A 135 9.86 -9.32 0.38
C ILE A 135 11.22 -9.71 0.98
N GLU A 136 11.75 -10.88 0.64
CA GLU A 136 13.02 -11.39 1.17
C GLU A 136 14.17 -10.44 0.86
N ARG A 137 14.30 -10.02 -0.40
CA ARG A 137 15.36 -9.09 -0.84
C ARG A 137 15.19 -7.69 -0.25
N ALA A 138 13.96 -7.23 -0.06
CA ALA A 138 13.70 -5.95 0.61
C ALA A 138 14.15 -5.98 2.07
N VAL A 139 13.85 -7.06 2.80
CA VAL A 139 14.30 -7.22 4.19
C VAL A 139 15.82 -7.32 4.26
N GLU A 140 16.45 -8.12 3.39
CA GLU A 140 17.91 -8.28 3.33
C GLU A 140 18.62 -6.94 3.05
N ARG A 141 18.14 -6.18 2.05
CA ARG A 141 18.78 -4.92 1.62
C ARG A 141 18.63 -3.80 2.66
N HIS A 142 17.48 -3.71 3.32
CA HIS A 142 17.16 -2.58 4.21
C HIS A 142 17.36 -2.89 5.70
N GLY A 143 17.62 -4.16 6.04
CA GLY A 143 17.85 -4.60 7.43
C GLY A 143 16.63 -4.42 8.34
N GLN A 144 15.44 -4.24 7.75
CA GLN A 144 14.20 -3.92 8.44
C GLN A 144 13.06 -4.74 7.87
N ARG A 145 12.04 -4.93 8.71
CA ARG A 145 10.81 -5.65 8.38
C ARG A 145 10.10 -4.99 7.20
N ALA A 146 9.59 -5.77 6.25
CA ALA A 146 8.88 -5.21 5.10
C ALA A 146 7.43 -4.85 5.46
N VAL A 147 6.96 -3.71 4.97
CA VAL A 147 5.58 -3.25 5.14
C VAL A 147 4.84 -3.40 3.82
N VAL A 148 3.85 -4.29 3.78
CA VAL A 148 3.06 -4.52 2.56
C VAL A 148 1.71 -3.78 2.65
N LEU A 149 1.49 -2.86 1.73
CA LEU A 149 0.25 -2.10 1.56
C LEU A 149 -0.45 -2.53 0.28
N VAL A 150 -1.70 -2.96 0.38
CA VAL A 150 -2.50 -3.40 -0.77
C VAL A 150 -3.77 -2.54 -0.87
N ASP A 151 -3.95 -1.86 -1.99
CA ASP A 151 -5.16 -1.09 -2.33
C ASP A 151 -5.96 -1.80 -3.44
N GLU A 152 -7.29 -1.66 -3.39
CA GLU A 152 -8.23 -2.25 -4.36
C GLU A 152 -8.06 -3.76 -4.62
N TYR A 153 -7.70 -4.52 -3.57
CA TYR A 153 -7.57 -5.99 -3.63
C TYR A 153 -8.84 -6.73 -4.07
N ASP A 154 -10.00 -6.07 -3.98
CA ASP A 154 -11.30 -6.61 -4.33
C ASP A 154 -11.49 -6.73 -5.85
N LYS A 155 -10.82 -5.89 -6.65
CA LYS A 155 -11.00 -5.86 -8.10
C LYS A 155 -10.67 -7.19 -8.80
N PRO A 156 -9.52 -7.86 -8.55
CA PRO A 156 -9.26 -9.19 -9.11
C PRO A 156 -10.28 -10.26 -8.74
N ILE A 157 -10.85 -10.17 -7.53
CA ILE A 157 -11.87 -11.13 -7.07
C ILE A 157 -13.18 -10.85 -7.80
N LEU A 158 -13.61 -9.59 -7.84
CA LEU A 158 -14.85 -9.15 -8.49
C LEU A 158 -14.85 -9.42 -9.99
N ASP A 159 -13.73 -9.22 -10.69
CA ASP A 159 -13.60 -9.47 -12.12
C ASP A 159 -13.74 -10.97 -12.46
N ASN A 160 -13.41 -11.86 -11.52
CA ASN A 160 -13.47 -13.31 -11.69
C ASN A 160 -14.78 -13.97 -11.17
N LEU A 161 -15.64 -13.22 -10.46
CA LEU A 161 -16.92 -13.75 -9.95
C LEU A 161 -17.91 -14.17 -11.06
N TYR A 162 -17.75 -13.66 -12.28
CA TYR A 162 -18.59 -14.02 -13.43
C TYR A 162 -18.13 -15.30 -14.17
N ARG A 163 -17.17 -16.06 -13.62
CA ARG A 163 -16.75 -17.39 -14.11
C ARG A 163 -17.09 -18.48 -13.09
N PRO A 164 -18.32 -19.07 -13.13
CA PRO A 164 -18.81 -19.99 -12.10
C PRO A 164 -17.99 -21.27 -11.91
N GLN A 165 -17.15 -21.64 -12.89
CA GLN A 165 -16.35 -22.86 -12.89
C GLN A 165 -15.13 -22.80 -11.95
N LEU A 166 -14.77 -21.61 -11.44
CA LEU A 166 -13.67 -21.42 -10.48
C LEU A 166 -14.16 -21.31 -9.02
N ILE A 167 -15.47 -21.33 -8.78
CA ILE A 167 -16.09 -21.14 -7.46
C ILE A 167 -16.37 -22.51 -6.83
N GLY A 168 -15.38 -23.40 -6.87
CA GLY A 168 -15.40 -24.69 -6.17
C GLY A 168 -14.39 -24.66 -5.04
N HIS A 169 -14.83 -24.20 -3.87
CA HIS A 169 -14.23 -24.30 -2.52
C HIS A 169 -14.10 -22.95 -1.77
N ARG A 170 -15.11 -22.71 -0.93
CA ARG A 170 -15.09 -21.95 0.34
C ARG A 170 -13.87 -21.05 0.58
N PHE A 171 -13.94 -19.73 0.40
CA PHE A 171 -13.08 -18.83 1.19
C PHE A 171 -13.71 -17.45 1.41
N ALA A 172 -13.88 -17.10 2.69
CA ALA A 172 -14.15 -15.75 3.12
C ALA A 172 -12.98 -14.84 2.68
N ALA A 173 -13.30 -13.67 2.11
CA ALA A 173 -12.33 -12.79 1.47
C ALA A 173 -11.59 -11.93 2.51
N HIS A 174 -10.26 -12.03 2.56
CA HIS A 174 -9.38 -11.34 3.52
C HIS A 174 -8.31 -10.55 2.76
N ALA A 175 -8.14 -9.25 3.03
CA ALA A 175 -6.94 -8.51 2.60
C ALA A 175 -5.96 -8.43 3.77
N ALA A 176 -4.70 -8.77 3.50
CA ALA A 176 -3.66 -8.92 4.52
C ALA A 176 -2.62 -7.80 4.41
N PHE A 177 -2.56 -6.94 5.43
CA PHE A 177 -1.40 -6.11 5.75
C PHE A 177 -0.40 -6.98 6.51
N ARG A 178 0.86 -7.07 6.07
CA ARG A 178 1.93 -7.75 6.82
C ARG A 178 3.06 -6.76 7.05
N VAL A 179 3.37 -6.49 8.32
CA VAL A 179 4.72 -6.10 8.72
C VAL A 179 5.44 -7.42 8.95
N ALA A 180 6.35 -7.82 8.05
CA ALA A 180 7.04 -9.11 8.05
C ALA A 180 8.38 -9.02 8.74
#